data_AF-A0A519KUT6-F1
#
_entry.id   AF-A0A519KUT6-F1
#
_cell.length_a   1.000
_cell.length_b   1.000
_cell.length_c   1.000
_cell.angle_alpha   90.00
_cell.angle_beta   90.00
_cell.angle_gamma   90.00
#
_symmetry.space_group_name_H-M   'P 1'
#
loop_
_entity.id
_entity.type
_entity.pdbx_description
1 polymer ?
#
loop_
_entity_poly.entity_id
_entity_poly.type
_entity_poly.pdbx_seq_one_letter_code
_entity_poly.pdbx_strand_id
1 'polypeptide(L)' 'MSRRIAVVLFNLGGPDTAADVKPFLFNLFNDPAIIGLPGWARTPLAKLISSRREK' A
#
# COMPACT_ATOMS: atom_id res chain seq x y z
N MET A 1 20.41 -11.83 33.23
CA MET A 1 20.28 -11.84 31.75
C MET A 1 20.03 -10.41 31.27
N SER A 2 20.82 -9.92 30.31
CA SER A 2 20.57 -8.62 29.68
C SER A 2 19.30 -8.69 28.81
N ARG A 3 18.37 -7.74 28.99
CA ARG A 3 17.10 -7.68 28.25
C ARG A 3 17.37 -7.13 26.85
N ARG A 4 17.15 -7.94 25.81
CA ARG A 4 17.17 -7.48 24.41
C ARG A 4 15.80 -6.90 24.05
N ILE A 5 15.77 -5.65 23.65
CA ILE A 5 14.56 -4.95 23.18
C ILE A 5 14.71 -4.73 21.69
N ALA A 6 13.75 -5.20 20.90
CA ALA A 6 13.65 -4.89 19.49
C ALA A 6 12.74 -3.67 19.30
N VAL A 7 13.15 -2.75 18.43
CA VAL A 7 12.37 -1.58 18.02
C VAL A 7 12.02 -1.75 16.55
N VAL A 8 10.73 -1.74 16.22
CA VAL A 8 10.24 -1.83 14.83
C VAL A 8 9.80 -0.44 14.40
N LEU A 9 10.40 0.05 13.31
CA LEU A 9 9.99 1.29 12.68
C LEU A 9 8.94 0.98 11.61
N PHE A 10 7.75 1.54 11.77
CA PHE A 10 6.68 1.41 10.79
C PHE A 10 6.69 2.62 9.86
N ASN A 11 6.55 2.34 8.57
CA ASN A 11 6.27 3.32 7.53
C ASN A 11 5.38 2.64 6.47
N LEU A 12 4.79 3.42 5.58
CA LEU A 12 4.03 2.90 4.44
C LEU A 12 4.91 2.23 3.37
N GLY A 13 6.23 2.46 3.43
CA GLY A 13 7.17 2.07 2.39
C GLY A 13 7.09 2.99 1.18
N GLY A 14 7.63 2.53 0.06
CA GLY A 14 7.60 3.23 -1.23
C GLY A 14 8.10 2.32 -2.34
N PRO A 15 7.87 2.68 -3.62
CA PRO A 15 8.37 1.91 -4.75
C PRO A 15 9.90 2.08 -4.88
N ASP A 16 10.61 0.97 -5.09
CA ASP A 16 12.06 0.99 -5.30
C ASP A 16 12.43 1.45 -6.72
N THR A 17 11.61 1.08 -7.70
CA THR A 17 11.76 1.48 -9.10
C THR A 17 10.48 2.08 -9.67
N ALA A 18 10.57 2.73 -10.82
CA ALA A 18 9.40 3.27 -11.53
C ALA A 18 8.37 2.17 -11.87
N ALA A 19 8.82 0.93 -12.12
CA ALA A 19 7.92 -0.19 -12.40
C ALA A 19 7.09 -0.62 -11.17
N ASP A 20 7.57 -0.31 -9.97
CA ASP A 20 6.91 -0.69 -8.71
C ASP A 20 5.85 0.33 -8.27
N VAL A 21 5.77 1.49 -8.94
CA VAL A 21 4.82 2.56 -8.62
C VAL A 21 3.38 2.05 -8.66
N LYS A 22 2.98 1.35 -9.73
CA LYS A 22 1.61 0.84 -9.85
C LYS A 22 1.29 -0.26 -8.84
N PRO A 23 2.12 -1.30 -8.65
CA PRO A 23 1.93 -2.28 -7.57
C PRO A 23 1.81 -1.63 -6.18
N PHE A 24 2.66 -0.66 -5.86
CA PHE A 24 2.62 0.08 -4.61
C PHE A 24 1.29 0.82 -4.43
N LEU A 25 0.88 1.61 -5.43
CA LEU A 25 -0.38 2.36 -5.39
C LEU A 25 -1.59 1.44 -5.30
N PHE A 26 -1.58 0.30 -6.00
CA PHE A 26 -2.65 -0.68 -5.90
C PHE A 26 -2.80 -1.20 -4.47
N ASN A 27 -1.71 -1.60 -3.82
CA ASN A 27 -1.75 -2.08 -2.44
C ASN A 27 -2.21 -0.99 -1.47
N LEU A 28 -1.74 0.25 -1.65
CA LEU A 28 -2.12 1.40 -0.84
C LEU A 28 -3.64 1.68 -0.93
N PHE A 29 -4.21 1.72 -2.12
CA PHE A 29 -5.65 1.99 -2.31
C PHE A 29 -6.53 0.76 -2.06
N ASN A 30 -5.95 -0.44 -2.09
CA ASN A 30 -6.59 -1.69 -1.70
C ASN A 30 -6.33 -2.02 -0.22
N ASP A 31 -6.10 -1.02 0.63
CA ASP A 31 -6.11 -1.13 2.09
C ASP A 31 -7.47 -0.65 2.66
N PRO A 32 -8.18 -1.42 3.51
CA PRO A 32 -9.45 -1.01 4.10
C PRO A 32 -9.33 0.22 5.02
N ALA A 33 -8.14 0.44 5.60
CA ALA A 33 -7.86 1.60 6.44
C ALA A 33 -7.69 2.89 5.62
N ILE A 34 -7.36 2.78 4.33
CA ILE A 34 -7.24 3.91 3.41
C ILE A 34 -8.57 4.17 2.68
N ILE A 35 -9.24 3.11 2.22
CA ILE A 35 -10.56 3.19 1.59
C ILE A 35 -11.51 2.24 2.31
N GLY A 36 -12.51 2.78 3.01
CA GLY A 36 -13.51 2.02 3.77
C GLY A 36 -14.60 1.32 2.94
N LEU A 37 -14.29 0.86 1.72
CA LEU A 37 -15.24 0.16 0.84
C LEU A 37 -15.13 -1.37 0.98
N PRO A 38 -16.23 -2.11 0.74
CA PRO A 38 -16.20 -3.57 0.62
C PRO A 38 -15.19 -4.01 -0.46
N GLY A 39 -14.52 -5.15 -0.25
CA GLY A 39 -13.44 -5.62 -1.14
C GLY A 39 -13.82 -5.67 -2.62
N TRP A 40 -15.03 -6.11 -2.95
CA TRP A 40 -15.52 -6.19 -4.33
C TRP A 40 -15.66 -4.83 -5.03
N ALA A 41 -15.86 -3.73 -4.28
CA ALA A 41 -15.91 -2.37 -4.81
C ALA A 41 -14.53 -1.68 -4.72
N ARG A 42 -13.77 -1.99 -3.67
CA ARG A 42 -12.47 -1.41 -3.38
C ARG A 42 -11.38 -1.86 -4.35
N THR A 43 -11.32 -3.15 -4.68
CA THR A 43 -10.32 -3.68 -5.61
C THR A 43 -10.41 -3.09 -7.03
N PRO A 44 -11.59 -3.00 -7.69
CA PRO A 44 -11.67 -2.34 -8.98
C PRO A 44 -11.37 -0.84 -8.89
N LEU A 45 -11.76 -0.17 -7.81
CA LEU A 45 -11.42 1.23 -7.56
C LEU A 45 -9.90 1.42 -7.40
N ALA A 46 -9.24 0.60 -6.61
CA ALA A 46 -7.80 0.63 -6.41
C ALA A 46 -7.05 0.42 -7.73
N LYS A 47 -7.50 -0.52 -8.57
CA LYS A 47 -6.94 -0.76 -9.91
C LYS A 47 -7.12 0.44 -10.85
N LEU A 48 -8.27 1.11 -10.78
CA LEU A 48 -8.54 2.31 -11.57
C LEU A 48 -7.63 3.47 -11.14
N ILE A 49 -7.51 3.71 -9.83
CA ILE A 49 -6.70 4.81 -9.30
C ILE A 49 -5.22 4.55 -9.57
N SER A 50 -4.72 3.33 -9.30
CA SER A 50 -3.31 3.00 -9.54
C SER A 50 -2.93 3.13 -11.01
N SER A 51 -3.78 2.67 -11.93
CA SER A 51 -3.52 2.79 -13.38
C SER A 51 -3.59 4.24 -13.89
N ARG A 52 -4.35 5.12 -13.22
CA ARG A 52 -4.42 6.55 -13.57
C ARG A 52 -3.25 7.36 -13.03
N ARG A 53 -2.64 6.90 -11.93
CA ARG A 53 -1.56 7.59 -11.19
C ARG A 53 -0.17 6.98 -11.35
N GLU A 54 0.00 6.00 -12.24
CA GLU A 54 1.28 5.35 -12.57
C GLU A 54 2.22 6.24 -13.44
N LYS A 55 1.74 7.37 -13.95
CA LYS A 55 2.51 8.28 -14.81
C LYS A 55 3.51 9.14 -14.06
#